data_AF-A0A8H6BY09-F1
#
_entry.id   AF-A0A8H6BY09-F1
#
_cell.length_a   1.000
_cell.length_b   1.000
_cell.length_c   1.000
_cell.angle_alpha   90.00
_cell.angle_beta   90.00
_cell.angle_gamma   90.00
#
_symmetry.space_group_name_H-M   'P 1'
#
loop_
_entity.id
_entity.type
_entity.pdbx_description
1 polymer ?
#
loop_
_entity_poly.entity_id
_entity_poly.type
_entity_poly.pdbx_seq_one_letter_code
_entity_poly.pdbx_strand_id
1 'polypeptide(L)'
;MSSSNPSITIIGSLNYDLVTYTNKVPQGGETYQANSFETHVGGKGLNESIAVAKLTPKNSVLLSSTTTTTTTSGDGDGAIRMVGKIGDDSFGQQLKQFLIDNKVNVDHVHTKKKSVKIEF
;
A
#
# COMPACT_ATOMS: atom_id res chain seq x y z
N MET A 1 10.06 -4.06 33.51
CA MET A 1 10.31 -3.19 32.34
C MET A 1 9.57 -3.82 31.17
N SER A 2 8.48 -3.18 30.71
CA SER A 2 7.76 -3.64 29.51
C SER A 2 8.69 -3.46 28.31
N SER A 3 9.16 -4.54 27.69
CA SER A 3 9.92 -4.45 26.44
C SER A 3 8.92 -4.26 25.30
N SER A 4 8.71 -3.02 24.85
CA SER A 4 8.00 -2.77 23.60
C SER A 4 8.81 -3.40 22.47
N ASN A 5 8.20 -4.26 21.66
CA ASN A 5 8.85 -4.74 20.45
C ASN A 5 9.15 -3.53 19.56
N PRO A 6 10.35 -3.45 18.94
CA PRO A 6 10.62 -2.37 18.01
C PRO A 6 9.60 -2.38 16.86
N SER A 7 9.23 -1.22 16.35
CA SER A 7 8.35 -1.12 15.18
C SER A 7 8.83 -0.04 14.23
N ILE A 8 8.59 -0.24 12.94
CA ILE A 8 8.91 0.68 11.86
C ILE A 8 7.59 1.11 11.23
N THR A 9 7.34 2.42 11.22
CA THR A 9 6.17 3.02 10.57
C THR A 9 6.63 3.77 9.34
N ILE A 10 6.08 3.40 8.18
CA ILE A 10 6.29 4.08 6.91
C ILE A 10 5.08 4.97 6.67
N ILE A 11 5.34 6.26 6.43
CA ILE A 11 4.31 7.24 6.07
C ILE A 11 4.68 7.75 4.68
N GLY A 12 3.82 7.49 3.69
CA GLY A 12 4.19 7.85 2.33
C GLY A 12 3.14 7.54 1.28
N SER A 13 3.58 7.64 0.03
CA SER A 13 2.72 7.44 -1.13
C SER A 13 2.43 5.96 -1.38
N LEU A 14 1.19 5.72 -1.77
CA LEU A 14 0.65 4.48 -2.31
C LEU A 14 0.13 4.85 -3.70
N ASN A 15 0.87 4.47 -4.74
CA ASN A 15 0.55 4.84 -6.12
C ASN A 15 0.30 3.58 -6.95
N TYR A 16 -0.43 3.75 -8.04
CA TYR A 16 -0.62 2.72 -9.03
C TYR A 16 0.03 3.18 -10.33
N ASP A 17 0.97 2.40 -10.84
CA ASP A 17 1.76 2.75 -12.01
C ASP A 17 1.07 2.17 -13.25
N LEU A 18 0.73 3.05 -14.20
CA LEU A 18 0.10 2.70 -15.47
C LEU A 18 1.16 2.80 -16.57
N VAL A 19 1.51 1.67 -17.17
CA VAL A 19 2.60 1.58 -18.15
C VAL A 19 2.02 1.26 -19.52
N THR A 20 2.15 2.20 -20.44
CA THR A 20 1.68 2.04 -21.82
C THR A 20 2.87 1.90 -22.75
N TYR A 21 2.91 0.83 -23.53
CA TYR A 21 3.97 0.62 -24.52
C TYR A 21 3.50 1.05 -25.90
N THR A 22 4.31 1.85 -26.57
CA THR A 22 4.06 2.39 -27.90
C THR A 22 5.34 2.36 -28.72
N ASN A 23 5.23 2.39 -30.06
CA ASN A 23 6.40 2.46 -30.94
C ASN A 23 7.07 3.86 -30.92
N LYS A 24 6.34 4.88 -30.46
CA LYS A 24 6.81 6.26 -30.30
C LYS A 24 6.05 6.98 -29.20
N VAL A 25 6.58 8.09 -28.70
CA VAL A 25 5.84 9.02 -27.84
C VAL A 25 4.79 9.76 -28.71
N PRO A 26 3.50 9.77 -28.32
CA PRO A 26 2.47 10.51 -29.06
C PRO A 26 2.73 12.02 -29.08
N GLN A 27 2.35 12.69 -30.16
CA GLN A 27 2.36 14.16 -30.23
C GLN A 27 1.17 14.76 -29.49
N GLY A 28 1.26 16.05 -29.13
CA GLY A 28 0.16 16.77 -28.49
C GLY A 28 -1.10 16.75 -29.36
N GLY A 29 -2.20 16.23 -28.80
CA GLY A 29 -3.49 16.09 -29.50
C GLY A 29 -3.62 14.86 -30.39
N GLU A 30 -2.58 14.03 -30.51
CA GLU A 30 -2.64 12.78 -31.28
C GLU A 30 -3.37 11.68 -30.48
N THR A 31 -4.40 11.06 -31.08
CA THR A 31 -4.94 9.77 -30.60
C THR A 31 -4.08 8.66 -31.17
N TYR A 32 -3.34 7.95 -30.32
CA TYR A 32 -2.39 6.92 -30.74
C TYR A 32 -2.68 5.57 -30.06
N GLN A 33 -2.71 4.50 -30.84
CA GLN A 33 -2.98 3.15 -30.36
C GLN A 33 -1.76 2.59 -29.60
N ALA A 34 -1.98 2.03 -28.42
CA ALA A 34 -0.94 1.34 -27.66
C ALA A 34 -0.69 -0.08 -28.20
N ASN A 35 0.56 -0.54 -28.10
CA ASN A 35 0.94 -1.93 -28.38
C ASN A 35 0.50 -2.85 -27.24
N SER A 36 0.68 -2.40 -26.00
CA SER A 36 0.26 -3.09 -24.79
C SER A 36 0.10 -2.10 -23.63
N PHE A 37 -0.57 -2.56 -22.58
CA PHE A 37 -0.82 -1.80 -21.37
C PHE A 37 -0.63 -2.72 -20.16
N GLU A 38 0.15 -2.26 -19.19
CA GLU A 38 0.43 -2.97 -17.96
C GLU A 38 0.12 -2.08 -16.77
N THR A 39 -0.19 -2.71 -15.64
CA THR A 39 -0.41 -1.98 -14.40
C THR A 39 0.36 -2.61 -13.26
N HIS A 40 0.97 -1.79 -12.43
CA HIS A 40 1.82 -2.23 -11.33
C HIS A 40 1.46 -1.49 -10.03
N VAL A 41 1.59 -2.20 -8.91
CA VAL A 41 1.60 -1.56 -7.59
C VAL A 41 2.87 -0.74 -7.44
N GLY A 42 2.74 0.47 -6.89
CA GLY A 42 3.86 1.40 -6.75
C GLY A 42 3.69 2.39 -5.61
N GLY A 43 4.46 3.47 -5.68
CA GLY A 43 4.58 4.46 -4.60
C GLY A 43 5.76 4.16 -3.70
N LYS A 44 6.49 5.21 -3.31
CA LYS A 44 7.73 5.09 -2.54
C LYS A 44 7.45 4.46 -1.17
N GLY A 45 6.39 4.91 -0.49
CA GLY A 45 5.99 4.38 0.81
C GLY A 45 5.59 2.91 0.74
N LEU A 46 4.86 2.50 -0.31
CA LEU A 46 4.58 1.10 -0.57
C LEU A 46 5.88 0.30 -0.74
N ASN A 47 6.75 0.73 -1.67
CA ASN A 47 7.97 -0.01 -2.00
C ASN A 47 8.90 -0.15 -0.78
N GLU A 48 9.04 0.90 0.02
CA GLU A 48 9.80 0.89 1.26
C GLU A 48 9.20 -0.07 2.29
N SER A 49 7.88 -0.02 2.50
CA SER A 49 7.20 -0.92 3.45
C SER A 49 7.42 -2.39 3.10
N ILE A 50 7.34 -2.72 1.81
CA ILE A 50 7.54 -4.08 1.31
C ILE A 50 9.00 -4.51 1.44
N ALA A 51 9.96 -3.62 1.13
CA ALA A 51 11.38 -3.91 1.29
C ALA A 51 11.73 -4.21 2.75
N VAL A 52 11.24 -3.37 3.67
CA VAL A 52 11.45 -3.58 5.12
C VAL A 52 10.79 -4.88 5.58
N ALA A 53 9.56 -5.17 5.16
CA ALA A 53 8.87 -6.42 5.50
C ALA A 53 9.65 -7.66 5.02
N LYS A 54 10.24 -7.61 3.81
CA LYS A 54 11.06 -8.71 3.26
C LYS A 54 12.38 -8.91 4.00
N LEU A 55 13.01 -7.82 4.46
CA LEU A 55 14.27 -7.86 5.22
C LEU A 55 14.05 -8.25 6.68
N THR A 56 12.84 -8.10 7.20
CA THR A 56 12.52 -8.43 8.59
C THR A 56 12.46 -9.95 8.77
N PRO A 57 13.33 -10.57 9.60
CA PRO A 57 13.31 -12.01 9.80
C PRO A 57 11.98 -12.48 10.39
N LYS A 58 11.42 -13.58 9.87
CA LYS A 58 10.16 -14.17 10.36
C LYS A 58 10.19 -14.56 11.85
N ASN A 59 11.39 -14.85 12.38
CA ASN A 59 11.65 -15.18 13.78
C ASN A 59 12.22 -13.99 14.58
N SER A 60 12.28 -12.79 13.98
CA SER A 60 12.63 -11.60 14.73
C SER A 60 11.53 -11.34 15.76
N VAL A 61 11.92 -10.98 16.98
CA VAL A 61 11.05 -10.56 18.10
C VAL A 61 10.00 -9.51 17.68
N LEU A 62 10.24 -8.84 16.55
CA LEU A 62 9.35 -7.94 15.82
C LEU A 62 8.04 -8.60 15.32
N LEU A 63 8.07 -9.88 14.95
CA LEU A 63 6.92 -10.64 14.41
C LEU A 63 6.30 -11.57 15.46
N SER A 64 6.29 -11.18 16.74
CA SER A 64 5.62 -11.95 17.79
C SER A 64 4.11 -12.04 17.53
N SER A 65 3.75 -13.05 16.77
CA SER A 65 2.44 -13.65 16.68
C SER A 65 1.86 -13.90 18.07
N THR A 66 0.75 -13.25 18.40
CA THR A 66 -0.34 -13.96 19.08
C THR A 66 -1.58 -13.78 18.25
N THR A 67 -1.81 -14.74 17.37
CA THR A 67 -3.15 -15.07 16.90
C THR A 67 -3.97 -15.45 18.14
N THR A 68 -4.84 -14.58 18.65
CA THR A 68 -6.08 -14.89 19.40
C THR A 68 -6.86 -13.58 19.63
N THR A 69 -7.96 -13.45 18.90
CA THR A 69 -9.27 -12.91 19.32
C THR A 69 -9.35 -11.60 20.13
N THR A 70 -10.13 -10.66 19.59
CA THR A 70 -10.91 -9.66 20.34
C THR A 70 -10.14 -8.80 21.35
N THR A 71 -9.54 -7.72 20.89
CA THR A 71 -9.63 -6.44 21.62
C THR A 71 -9.82 -5.31 20.62
N THR A 72 -10.93 -4.61 20.80
CA THR A 72 -11.09 -3.21 20.44
C THR A 72 -9.87 -2.42 20.93
N SER A 73 -9.41 -1.46 20.13
CA SER A 73 -8.38 -0.42 20.39
C SER A 73 -7.00 -0.69 19.75
N GLY A 74 -6.82 -0.18 18.53
CA GLY A 74 -5.73 0.74 18.18
C GLY A 74 -4.29 0.23 18.00
N ASP A 75 -3.85 -0.80 18.70
CA ASP A 75 -2.41 -1.09 18.83
C ASP A 75 -2.05 -2.54 18.49
N GLY A 76 -2.54 -3.01 17.33
CA GLY A 76 -2.14 -4.30 16.74
C GLY A 76 -0.71 -4.24 16.21
N ASP A 77 0.25 -4.57 17.07
CA ASP A 77 1.71 -4.50 16.90
C ASP A 77 2.24 -5.41 15.77
N GLY A 78 1.92 -5.08 14.53
CA GLY A 78 2.73 -5.49 13.39
C GLY A 78 4.01 -4.67 13.40
N ALA A 79 5.17 -5.33 13.37
CA ALA A 79 6.47 -4.66 13.29
C ALA A 79 6.51 -3.54 12.25
N ILE A 80 5.88 -3.76 11.09
CA ILE A 80 5.90 -2.85 9.96
C ILE A 80 4.50 -2.31 9.73
N ARG A 81 4.33 -0.99 9.87
CA ARG A 81 3.06 -0.29 9.66
C ARG A 81 3.15 0.63 8.45
N MET A 82 2.11 0.64 7.63
CA MET A 82 1.95 1.62 6.56
C MET A 82 0.86 2.62 6.92
N VAL A 83 1.16 3.91 6.77
CA VAL A 83 0.21 5.01 6.93
C VAL A 83 0.06 5.71 5.58
N GLY A 84 -1.18 5.83 5.11
CA GLY A 84 -1.44 6.47 3.83
C GLY A 84 -2.92 6.56 3.48
N LYS A 85 -3.20 7.09 2.30
CA LYS A 85 -4.53 7.11 1.71
C LYS A 85 -4.51 6.46 0.34
N ILE A 86 -5.59 5.76 0.03
CA ILE A 86 -5.83 5.12 -1.27
C ILE A 86 -7.21 5.51 -1.80
N GLY A 87 -7.44 5.29 -3.09
CA GLY A 87 -8.76 5.44 -3.72
C GLY A 87 -9.76 4.41 -3.20
N ASP A 88 -11.04 4.75 -3.27
CA ASP A 88 -12.16 3.80 -3.08
C ASP A 88 -12.52 3.15 -4.44
N ASP A 89 -11.51 2.53 -5.05
CA ASP A 89 -11.60 1.85 -6.35
C ASP A 89 -10.82 0.52 -6.31
N SER A 90 -10.87 -0.23 -7.41
CA SER A 90 -10.19 -1.53 -7.52
C SER A 90 -8.67 -1.43 -7.37
N PHE A 91 -8.05 -0.32 -7.82
CA PHE A 91 -6.62 -0.11 -7.67
C PHE A 91 -6.24 0.12 -6.20
N GLY A 92 -7.02 0.92 -5.48
CA GLY A 92 -6.86 1.10 -4.03
C GLY A 92 -6.97 -0.22 -3.27
N GLN A 93 -7.96 -1.05 -3.61
CA GLN A 93 -8.11 -2.38 -3.02
C GLN A 93 -6.90 -3.28 -3.29
N GLN A 94 -6.37 -3.28 -4.52
CA GLN A 94 -5.18 -4.05 -4.89
C GLN A 94 -3.93 -3.58 -4.14
N LEU A 95 -3.73 -2.25 -4.00
CA LEU A 95 -2.63 -1.70 -3.19
C LEU A 95 -2.70 -2.15 -1.73
N LYS A 96 -3.90 -2.10 -1.13
CA LYS A 96 -4.11 -2.54 0.25
C LYS A 96 -3.88 -4.03 0.42
N GLN A 97 -4.39 -4.85 -0.52
CA GLN A 97 -4.20 -6.29 -0.49
C GLN A 97 -2.72 -6.67 -0.62
N PHE A 98 -1.97 -5.99 -1.50
CA PHE A 98 -0.55 -6.23 -1.67
C PHE A 98 0.27 -6.00 -0.39
N LEU A 99 -0.08 -4.98 0.39
CA LEU A 99 0.52 -4.73 1.71
C LEU A 99 0.19 -5.86 2.71
N ILE A 100 -1.08 -6.30 2.75
CA ILE A 100 -1.54 -7.40 3.63
C ILE A 100 -0.83 -8.72 3.28
N ASP A 101 -0.70 -9.04 2.00
CA ASP A 101 -0.05 -10.25 1.52
C ASP A 101 1.42 -10.30 1.97
N ASN A 102 2.08 -9.14 1.99
CA ASN A 102 3.46 -8.96 2.46
C ASN A 102 3.57 -8.66 3.97
N LYS A 103 2.50 -8.88 4.74
CA LYS A 103 2.49 -8.76 6.22
C LYS A 103 2.78 -7.35 6.76
N VAL A 104 2.41 -6.33 6.02
CA VAL A 104 2.44 -4.94 6.48
C VAL A 104 1.09 -4.61 7.13
N ASN A 105 1.10 -4.02 8.33
CA ASN A 105 -0.12 -3.52 8.98
C ASN A 105 -0.67 -2.32 8.20
N VAL A 106 -1.98 -2.36 7.91
CA VAL A 106 -2.71 -1.39 7.08
C VAL A 106 -3.84 -0.68 7.82
N ASP A 107 -3.84 -0.70 9.16
CA ASP A 107 -4.89 -0.09 9.99
C ASP A 107 -5.00 1.43 9.74
N HIS A 108 -3.88 2.04 9.40
CA HIS A 108 -3.76 3.46 9.05
C HIS A 108 -3.72 3.73 7.53
N VAL A 109 -4.08 2.74 6.71
CA VAL A 109 -4.31 2.92 5.27
C VAL A 109 -5.81 3.08 5.03
N HIS A 110 -6.23 4.33 4.90
CA HIS A 110 -7.65 4.70 4.76
C HIS A 110 -8.03 4.94 3.29
N THR A 111 -9.23 4.53 2.92
CA THR A 111 -9.82 4.88 1.62
C THR A 111 -10.39 6.29 1.69
N LYS A 112 -10.11 7.12 0.68
CA LYS A 112 -10.79 8.40 0.51
C LYS A 112 -11.98 8.18 -0.41
N LYS A 113 -13.19 8.19 0.15
CA LYS A 113 -14.43 8.21 -0.66
C LYS A 113 -14.44 9.43 -1.56
N LYS A 114 -14.80 9.22 -2.82
CA LYS A 114 -14.96 10.28 -3.82
C LYS A 114 -16.10 11.20 -3.35
N SER A 115 -15.78 12.43 -2.92
CA SER A 115 -16.78 13.49 -2.76
C SER A 115 -17.21 13.94 -4.15
N VAL A 116 -18.10 13.17 -4.78
CA VAL A 116 -18.74 13.57 -6.02
C VAL A 116 -19.88 14.52 -5.65
N LYS A 117 -19.55 15.81 -5.55
CA LYS A 117 -20.54 16.87 -5.72
C LYS A 117 -20.65 17.11 -7.22
N ILE A 118 -21.59 16.45 -7.89
CA ILE A 118 -22.08 16.98 -9.16
C ILE A 118 -23.12 18.01 -8.78
N GLU A 119 -22.72 19.28 -8.75
CA GLU A 119 -23.68 20.38 -8.80
C GLU A 119 -23.96 20.61 -10.30
N PHE A 120 -25.21 20.37 -10.70
CA PHE A 120 -25.74 20.71 -12.02
C PHE A 120 -26.17 22.18 -12.02
#